data_AF-A0A7V3QK45-F1
#
_entry.id   AF-A0A7V3QK45-F1
#
_cell.length_a   1.000
_cell.length_b   1.000
_cell.length_c   1.000
_cell.angle_alpha   90.00
_cell.angle_beta   90.00
_cell.angle_gamma   90.00
#
_symmetry.space_group_name_H-M   'P 1'
#
loop_
_entity.id
_entity.type
_entity.pdbx_description
1 polymer ?
#
loop_
_entity_poly.entity_id
_entity_poly.type
_entity_poly.pdbx_seq_one_letter_code
_entity_poly.pdbx_strand_id
1 'polypeptide(L)'
;MLKSIVQLGKIRSKESNGNALVDLCEPITKAKHDTITVINVELEKNTYRWKGISMSEISWEDQYKLLHKQFRSNIPNASPTARYSDKFLNNKFYAFFEKISKDYSDSPWINDFNTITQVVQSHRKDIEEYISNNKRNFDSKRTVITLTFTDANNTTYYVSDIDFFVEIFMKEIERQESKYKDKGVCSICGKEREDIYGGVFPFKFFITDKVGFLNRLNAQSSVENFPVCADCMHHLQLGKWYIDEHLYKTFVKDLKYYLIPETFDEKNMETVVSIIEDTESKNKLSGQELKDFADREQDLLSIFSDPKYKDDSFSLNFLFTVKSNSAEKILAYIHDIVPSRLSYIYSKMDNTNATFQFLNGKPFNFST
;
A
#
# COMPACT_ATOMS: atom_id res chain seq x y z
N MET A 1 5.02 -5.45 -18.13
CA MET A 1 4.34 -5.67 -16.81
C MET A 1 5.20 -5.44 -15.55
N LEU A 2 5.99 -6.39 -15.02
CA LEU A 2 6.62 -6.22 -13.68
C LEU A 2 7.64 -5.07 -13.62
N LYS A 3 8.40 -4.86 -14.71
CA LYS A 3 9.27 -3.68 -14.86
C LYS A 3 8.47 -2.38 -14.80
N SER A 4 7.30 -2.34 -15.44
CA SER A 4 6.39 -1.20 -15.45
C SER A 4 5.82 -0.92 -14.06
N ILE A 5 5.48 -1.96 -13.30
CA ILE A 5 5.07 -1.82 -11.88
C ILE A 5 6.22 -1.25 -11.04
N VAL A 6 7.46 -1.69 -11.27
CA VAL A 6 8.64 -1.12 -10.60
C VAL A 6 8.87 0.33 -11.00
N GLN A 7 8.61 0.73 -12.26
CA GLN A 7 8.67 2.14 -12.68
C GLN A 7 7.62 2.99 -11.94
N LEU A 8 6.38 2.51 -11.80
CA LEU A 8 5.36 3.19 -10.98
C LEU A 8 5.83 3.33 -9.53
N GLY A 9 6.42 2.29 -8.95
CA GLY A 9 6.98 2.34 -7.60
C GLY A 9 8.10 3.36 -7.43
N LYS A 10 8.99 3.49 -8.44
CA LYS A 10 10.06 4.49 -8.43
C LYS A 10 9.52 5.92 -8.47
N ILE A 11 8.48 6.18 -9.27
CA ILE A 11 7.84 7.49 -9.33
C ILE A 11 7.25 7.84 -7.96
N ARG A 12 6.53 6.90 -7.35
CA ARG A 12 6.00 7.07 -5.99
C ARG A 12 7.10 7.32 -4.95
N SER A 13 8.25 6.66 -5.06
CA SER A 13 9.41 6.89 -4.20
C SER A 13 10.07 8.27 -4.40
N LYS A 14 9.98 8.86 -5.59
CA LYS A 14 10.44 10.25 -5.80
C LYS A 14 9.57 11.26 -5.07
N GLU A 15 8.25 11.02 -4.96
CA GLU A 15 7.34 11.92 -4.23
C GLU A 15 7.67 12.00 -2.73
N SER A 16 8.24 10.94 -2.16
CA SER A 16 8.72 10.92 -0.78
C SER A 16 10.12 11.55 -0.61
N ASN A 17 10.66 12.22 -1.64
CA ASN A 17 12.04 12.68 -1.72
C ASN A 17 13.08 11.57 -1.47
N GLY A 18 12.72 10.32 -1.79
CA GLY A 18 13.56 9.15 -1.50
C GLY A 18 13.70 8.84 -0.01
N ASN A 19 12.79 9.34 0.83
CA ASN A 19 12.75 8.95 2.23
C ASN A 19 12.20 7.53 2.35
N ALA A 20 13.12 6.56 2.48
CA ALA A 20 12.80 5.14 2.59
C ALA A 20 11.76 4.84 3.70
N LEU A 21 11.72 5.62 4.79
CA LEU A 21 10.73 5.41 5.85
C LEU A 21 9.32 5.77 5.41
N VAL A 22 9.16 6.83 4.62
CA VAL A 22 7.86 7.22 4.06
C VAL A 22 7.35 6.14 3.11
N ASP A 23 8.23 5.63 2.25
CA ASP A 23 7.89 4.58 1.28
C ASP A 23 7.50 3.26 1.94
N LEU A 24 8.12 2.95 3.07
CA LEU A 24 7.82 1.74 3.82
C LEU A 24 6.51 1.86 4.60
N CYS A 25 6.07 3.07 4.98
CA CYS A 25 4.81 3.26 5.68
C CYS A 25 3.60 2.99 4.78
N GLU A 26 2.64 2.21 5.28
CA GLU A 26 1.32 2.10 4.67
C GLU A 26 0.50 3.36 5.03
N PRO A 27 -0.15 4.02 4.06
CA PRO A 27 -0.99 5.17 4.37
C PRO A 27 -2.18 4.75 5.27
N ILE A 28 -2.43 5.51 6.32
CA ILE A 28 -3.57 5.30 7.22
C ILE A 28 -4.86 5.70 6.49
N THR A 29 -4.83 6.85 5.81
CA THR A 29 -5.94 7.37 4.99
C THR A 29 -5.53 7.51 3.53
N LYS A 30 -6.50 7.35 2.62
CA LYS A 30 -6.27 7.46 1.17
C LYS A 30 -6.29 8.89 0.64
N ALA A 31 -6.83 9.84 1.42
CA ALA A 31 -6.98 11.22 0.98
C ALA A 31 -5.88 12.10 1.59
N LYS A 32 -5.10 12.77 0.73
CA LYS A 32 -4.00 13.67 1.12
C LYS A 32 -4.43 14.82 2.06
N HIS A 33 -5.72 15.12 2.16
CA HIS A 33 -6.26 16.19 3.02
C HIS A 33 -6.95 15.68 4.30
N ASP A 34 -6.98 14.36 4.53
CA ASP A 34 -7.57 13.82 5.75
C ASP A 34 -6.64 14.05 6.94
N THR A 35 -7.20 14.45 8.08
CA THR A 35 -6.53 14.38 9.38
C THR A 35 -6.65 12.96 9.96
N ILE A 36 -5.60 12.51 10.64
CA ILE A 36 -5.54 11.22 11.32
C ILE A 36 -5.61 11.47 12.81
N THR A 37 -6.57 10.85 13.49
CA THR A 37 -6.67 10.89 14.95
C THR A 37 -5.66 9.91 15.56
N VAL A 38 -4.81 10.40 16.45
CA VAL A 38 -3.79 9.61 17.12
C VAL A 38 -4.12 9.50 18.61
N ILE A 39 -4.25 8.27 19.11
CA ILE A 39 -4.29 7.95 20.54
C ILE A 39 -2.85 7.80 20.99
N ASN A 40 -2.34 8.79 21.71
CA ASN A 40 -0.96 8.83 22.18
C ASN A 40 -0.86 8.14 23.53
N VAL A 41 -0.08 7.07 23.59
CA VAL A 41 0.37 6.48 24.85
C VAL A 41 1.68 7.18 25.22
N GLU A 42 1.62 8.10 26.19
CA GLU A 42 2.66 9.10 26.43
C GLU A 42 3.65 8.65 27.50
N LEU A 43 4.94 8.68 27.15
CA LEU A 43 6.05 8.39 28.06
C LEU A 43 7.03 9.58 28.13
N GLU A 44 7.77 9.69 29.23
CA GLU A 44 8.92 10.60 29.32
C GLU A 44 10.10 10.04 28.52
N LYS A 45 10.72 10.85 27.65
CA LYS A 45 11.69 10.39 26.64
C LYS A 45 12.91 9.65 27.21
N ASN A 46 13.48 10.14 28.31
CA ASN A 46 14.76 9.63 28.83
C ASN A 46 14.61 8.57 29.93
N THR A 47 13.45 8.53 30.59
CA THR A 47 13.19 7.64 31.73
C THR A 47 12.11 6.60 31.42
N TYR A 48 11.40 6.78 30.31
CA TYR A 48 10.25 5.98 29.88
C TYR A 48 9.10 5.94 30.89
N ARG A 49 9.04 6.89 31.84
CA ARG A 49 7.96 6.96 32.83
C ARG A 49 6.64 7.31 32.16
N TRP A 50 5.56 6.69 32.64
CA TRP A 50 4.20 6.99 32.23
C TRP A 50 3.85 8.48 32.44
N LYS A 51 3.29 9.11 31.41
CA LYS A 51 2.72 10.47 31.50
C LYS A 51 1.20 10.46 31.39
N GLY A 52 0.63 9.59 30.57
CA GLY A 52 -0.81 9.52 30.38
C GLY A 52 -1.21 9.06 28.99
N ILE A 53 -2.45 9.36 28.63
CA ILE A 53 -3.03 9.10 27.31
C ILE A 53 -3.67 10.39 26.82
N SER A 54 -3.39 10.77 25.58
CA SER A 54 -4.02 11.92 24.94
C SER A 54 -4.51 11.59 23.53
N MET A 55 -5.28 12.51 22.97
CA MET A 55 -5.61 12.53 21.55
C MET A 55 -4.91 13.71 20.89
N SER A 56 -4.34 13.47 19.71
CA SER A 56 -3.87 14.51 18.81
C SER A 56 -4.35 14.21 17.39
N GLU A 57 -4.13 15.18 16.50
CA GLU A 57 -4.28 14.98 15.06
C GLU A 57 -2.92 15.11 14.39
N ILE A 58 -2.69 14.30 13.38
CA ILE A 58 -1.52 14.40 12.50
C ILE A 58 -2.00 14.56 11.06
N SER A 59 -1.28 15.36 10.28
CA SER A 59 -1.57 15.54 8.86
C SER A 59 -1.19 14.29 8.06
N TRP A 60 -1.71 14.20 6.84
CA TRP A 60 -1.35 13.12 5.93
C TRP A 60 0.15 13.10 5.61
N GLU A 61 0.77 14.27 5.45
CA GLU A 61 2.20 14.40 5.13
C GLU A 61 3.10 13.93 6.28
N ASP A 62 2.63 14.05 7.52
CA ASP A 62 3.37 13.71 8.72
C ASP A 62 3.08 12.29 9.24
N GLN A 63 2.15 11.55 8.62
CA GLN A 63 1.74 10.23 9.10
C GLN A 63 2.87 9.19 9.15
N TYR A 64 3.95 9.38 8.37
CA TYR A 64 5.13 8.51 8.42
C TYR A 64 5.82 8.54 9.78
N LYS A 65 5.63 9.61 10.58
CA LYS A 65 6.16 9.72 11.94
C LYS A 65 5.65 8.60 12.86
N LEU A 66 4.50 8.04 12.51
CA LEU A 66 3.87 6.95 13.23
C LEU A 66 4.42 5.57 12.84
N LEU A 67 5.28 5.45 11.82
CA LEU A 67 5.81 4.17 11.32
C LEU A 67 4.71 3.12 11.10
N HIS A 68 3.58 3.49 10.51
CA HIS A 68 2.45 2.56 10.34
C HIS A 68 2.71 1.57 9.19
N LYS A 69 2.68 0.26 9.48
CA LYS A 69 2.62 -0.81 8.47
C LYS A 69 1.84 -1.98 9.03
N GLN A 70 0.73 -2.35 8.38
CA GLN A 70 -0.07 -3.48 8.82
C GLN A 70 0.40 -4.80 8.18
N PHE A 71 0.79 -5.77 9.02
CA PHE A 71 1.04 -7.13 8.55
C PHE A 71 -0.23 -7.97 8.51
N ARG A 72 -0.22 -9.05 7.71
CA ARG A 72 -1.39 -9.92 7.51
C ARG A 72 -1.78 -10.66 8.80
N SER A 73 -3.08 -10.97 8.93
CA SER A 73 -3.62 -11.87 9.97
C SER A 73 -3.25 -11.43 11.41
N ASN A 74 -2.91 -12.37 12.29
CA ASN A 74 -2.53 -12.19 13.69
C ASN A 74 -1.04 -11.83 13.90
N ILE A 75 -0.29 -11.52 12.84
CA ILE A 75 1.11 -11.10 12.99
C ILE A 75 1.11 -9.67 13.56
N PRO A 76 1.88 -9.36 14.62
CA PRO A 76 2.02 -7.99 15.12
C PRO A 76 2.46 -7.03 14.01
N ASN A 77 2.18 -5.73 14.15
CA ASN A 77 2.63 -4.74 13.16
C ASN A 77 4.16 -4.56 13.21
N ALA A 78 4.71 -3.84 12.22
CA ALA A 78 6.15 -3.56 12.16
C ALA A 78 6.63 -2.58 13.26
N SER A 79 5.70 -1.87 13.90
CA SER A 79 5.93 -0.84 14.92
C SER A 79 4.83 -0.93 15.98
N PRO A 80 4.93 -0.20 17.12
CA PRO A 80 3.84 -0.13 18.09
C PRO A 80 2.71 0.78 17.61
N THR A 81 2.44 0.86 16.31
CA THR A 81 1.35 1.66 15.73
C THR A 81 0.29 0.76 15.11
N ALA A 82 -0.95 0.88 15.58
CA ALA A 82 -2.06 0.06 15.10
C ALA A 82 -3.32 0.90 14.82
N ARG A 83 -4.06 0.56 13.76
CA ARG A 83 -5.40 1.11 13.53
C ARG A 83 -6.34 0.69 14.66
N TYR A 84 -7.14 1.63 15.11
CA TYR A 84 -8.13 1.40 16.14
C TYR A 84 -9.16 0.37 15.67
N SER A 85 -9.21 -0.75 16.39
CA SER A 85 -10.38 -1.62 16.47
C SER A 85 -10.27 -2.51 17.71
N ASP A 86 -11.40 -2.98 18.23
CA ASP A 86 -11.47 -3.85 19.41
C ASP A 86 -10.59 -5.11 19.31
N LYS A 87 -10.40 -5.68 18.10
CA LYS A 87 -9.58 -6.89 17.89
C LYS A 87 -8.10 -6.60 17.61
N PHE A 88 -7.79 -5.40 17.11
CA PHE A 88 -6.43 -5.07 16.66
C PHE A 88 -5.53 -4.58 17.80
N LEU A 89 -6.07 -4.04 18.89
CA LEU A 89 -5.26 -3.60 20.03
C LEU A 89 -4.42 -4.74 20.64
N ASN A 90 -5.06 -5.88 20.95
CA ASN A 90 -4.37 -7.04 21.51
C ASN A 90 -3.41 -7.69 20.51
N ASN A 91 -3.91 -7.96 19.30
CA ASN A 91 -3.17 -8.76 18.31
C ASN A 91 -2.07 -7.98 17.57
N LYS A 92 -2.10 -6.63 17.63
CA LYS A 92 -1.14 -5.78 16.93
C LYS A 92 -0.31 -4.93 17.88
N PHE A 93 -0.95 -4.10 18.70
CA PHE A 93 -0.25 -3.15 19.57
C PHE A 93 0.45 -3.86 20.74
N TYR A 94 -0.27 -4.63 21.55
CA TYR A 94 0.35 -5.33 22.69
C TYR A 94 1.25 -6.48 22.25
N ALA A 95 0.80 -7.28 21.27
CA ALA A 95 1.59 -8.39 20.75
C ALA A 95 2.91 -7.94 20.08
N PHE A 96 3.02 -6.68 19.65
CA PHE A 96 4.28 -6.12 19.16
C PHE A 96 5.34 -6.14 20.27
N PHE A 97 5.03 -5.64 21.47
CA PHE A 97 5.99 -5.61 22.58
C PHE A 97 6.45 -7.02 22.98
N GLU A 98 5.52 -7.97 23.11
CA GLU A 98 5.84 -9.36 23.44
C GLU A 98 6.76 -10.02 22.41
N LYS A 99 6.49 -9.79 21.12
CA LYS A 99 7.28 -10.34 20.03
C LYS A 99 8.68 -9.72 20.00
N ILE A 100 8.80 -8.40 20.06
CA ILE A 100 10.09 -7.72 19.92
C ILE A 100 11.00 -8.01 21.10
N SER A 101 10.49 -8.00 22.33
CA SER A 101 11.28 -8.38 23.52
C SER A 101 11.88 -9.79 23.40
N LYS A 102 11.19 -10.71 22.70
CA LYS A 102 11.67 -12.07 22.45
C LYS A 102 12.64 -12.15 21.28
N ASP A 103 12.27 -11.59 20.13
CA ASP A 103 13.02 -11.75 18.87
C ASP A 103 14.33 -10.96 18.85
N TYR A 104 14.44 -9.94 19.72
CA TYR A 104 15.57 -9.01 19.78
C TYR A 104 16.25 -8.97 21.15
N SER A 105 16.20 -10.08 21.91
CA SER A 105 16.72 -10.19 23.30
C SER A 105 18.17 -9.74 23.46
N ASP A 106 18.97 -9.84 22.40
CA ASP A 106 20.40 -9.56 22.41
C ASP A 106 20.75 -8.17 21.84
N SER A 107 19.75 -7.34 21.54
CA SER A 107 19.97 -6.01 20.93
C SER A 107 20.49 -5.00 21.96
N PRO A 108 21.36 -4.05 21.57
CA PRO A 108 21.92 -3.07 22.51
C PRO A 108 20.87 -2.22 23.24
N TRP A 109 19.75 -1.92 22.58
CA TRP A 109 18.64 -1.11 23.08
C TRP A 109 17.59 -1.90 23.86
N ILE A 110 17.76 -3.21 24.05
CA ILE A 110 16.71 -4.09 24.58
C ILE A 110 16.25 -3.72 26.00
N ASN A 111 17.14 -3.16 26.84
CA ASN A 111 16.79 -2.76 28.20
C ASN A 111 15.81 -1.59 28.22
N ASP A 112 16.03 -0.60 27.35
CA ASP A 112 15.13 0.54 27.17
C ASP A 112 13.78 0.07 26.64
N PHE A 113 13.80 -0.80 25.61
CA PHE A 113 12.59 -1.39 25.06
C PHE A 113 11.80 -2.19 26.10
N ASN A 114 12.47 -3.02 26.92
CA ASN A 114 11.83 -3.78 27.99
C ASN A 114 11.25 -2.88 29.08
N THR A 115 11.89 -1.75 29.38
CA THR A 115 11.35 -0.74 30.30
C THR A 115 10.05 -0.15 29.76
N ILE A 116 10.03 0.24 28.47
CA ILE A 116 8.83 0.70 27.78
C ILE A 116 7.74 -0.39 27.81
N THR A 117 8.08 -1.64 27.49
CA THR A 117 7.15 -2.78 27.52
C THR A 117 6.50 -2.93 28.90
N GLN A 118 7.28 -2.87 29.98
CA GLN A 118 6.76 -2.97 31.35
C GLN A 118 5.81 -1.81 31.70
N VAL A 119 6.15 -0.57 31.30
CA VAL A 119 5.30 0.61 31.53
C VAL A 119 3.99 0.50 30.76
N VAL A 120 4.02 0.08 29.50
CA VAL A 120 2.81 -0.13 28.67
C VAL A 120 1.95 -1.25 29.24
N GLN A 121 2.56 -2.36 29.70
CA GLN A 121 1.83 -3.49 30.28
C GLN A 121 1.17 -3.13 31.63
N SER A 122 1.86 -2.39 32.49
CA SER A 122 1.33 -1.96 33.80
C SER A 122 0.14 -1.02 33.67
N HIS A 123 0.10 -0.17 32.63
CA HIS A 123 -0.99 0.77 32.35
C HIS A 123 -1.98 0.26 31.29
N ARG A 124 -1.97 -1.05 31.01
CA ARG A 124 -2.87 -1.66 30.01
C ARG A 124 -4.35 -1.36 30.28
N LYS A 125 -4.78 -1.43 31.54
CA LYS A 125 -6.17 -1.15 31.93
C LYS A 125 -6.53 0.31 31.67
N ASP A 126 -5.63 1.25 31.97
CA ASP A 126 -5.86 2.67 31.73
C ASP A 126 -6.01 2.96 30.23
N ILE A 127 -5.21 2.30 29.38
CA ILE A 127 -5.31 2.40 27.92
C ILE A 127 -6.65 1.85 27.42
N GLU A 128 -7.03 0.65 27.86
CA GLU A 128 -8.28 0.00 27.47
C GLU A 128 -9.52 0.78 27.93
N GLU A 129 -9.48 1.35 29.14
CA GLU A 129 -10.54 2.19 29.71
C GLU A 129 -10.65 3.52 28.96
N TYR A 130 -9.53 4.20 28.69
CA TYR A 130 -9.52 5.42 27.89
C TYR A 130 -10.16 5.20 26.52
N ILE A 131 -9.78 4.12 25.84
CA ILE A 131 -10.34 3.77 24.54
C ILE A 131 -11.85 3.51 24.66
N SER A 132 -12.26 2.76 25.68
CA SER A 132 -13.67 2.41 25.90
C SER A 132 -14.54 3.64 26.19
N ASN A 133 -14.02 4.60 26.96
CA ASN A 133 -14.73 5.83 27.30
C ASN A 133 -14.82 6.83 26.14
N ASN A 134 -13.91 6.73 25.17
CA ASN A 134 -13.82 7.66 24.03
C ASN A 134 -14.24 7.05 22.68
N LYS A 135 -14.83 5.83 22.65
CA LYS A 135 -15.17 5.12 21.39
C LYS A 135 -15.93 5.95 20.36
N ARG A 136 -16.80 6.87 20.79
CA ARG A 136 -17.60 7.75 19.90
C ARG A 136 -16.75 8.73 19.09
N ASN A 137 -15.51 8.98 19.50
CA ASN A 137 -14.58 9.90 18.85
C ASN A 137 -13.67 9.17 17.84
N PHE A 138 -13.80 7.85 17.70
CA PHE A 138 -12.87 7.05 16.91
C PHE A 138 -13.51 6.49 15.64
N ASP A 139 -12.81 6.67 14.52
CA ASP A 139 -13.11 6.02 13.25
C ASP A 139 -12.02 4.98 12.97
N SER A 140 -12.39 3.71 12.86
CA SER A 140 -11.47 2.61 12.54
C SER A 140 -10.60 2.82 11.30
N LYS A 141 -11.01 3.69 10.37
CA LYS A 141 -10.28 4.02 9.14
C LYS A 141 -9.32 5.20 9.32
N ARG A 142 -9.51 6.04 10.33
CA ARG A 142 -8.77 7.31 10.52
C ARG A 142 -8.11 7.44 11.89
N THR A 143 -8.38 6.51 12.80
CA THR A 143 -7.85 6.51 14.16
C THR A 143 -6.80 5.43 14.34
N VAL A 144 -5.67 5.79 14.94
CA VAL A 144 -4.56 4.88 15.28
C VAL A 144 -4.12 5.09 16.72
N ILE A 145 -3.56 4.05 17.33
CA ILE A 145 -2.85 4.12 18.61
C ILE A 145 -1.35 3.97 18.36
N THR A 146 -0.53 4.75 19.06
CA THR A 146 0.93 4.64 19.05
C THR A 146 1.56 5.10 20.38
N LEU A 147 2.89 4.99 20.48
CA LEU A 147 3.68 5.62 21.53
C LEU A 147 4.12 7.03 21.13
N THR A 148 4.13 7.94 22.09
CA THR A 148 4.84 9.21 21.97
C THR A 148 5.70 9.46 23.20
N PHE A 149 6.74 10.27 23.01
CA PHE A 149 7.72 10.57 24.04
C PHE A 149 7.83 12.07 24.21
N THR A 150 7.79 12.56 25.46
CA THR A 150 8.02 13.99 25.73
C THR A 150 9.33 14.21 26.46
N ASP A 151 10.09 15.22 26.06
CA ASP A 151 11.26 15.69 26.82
C ASP A 151 10.88 16.69 27.93
N ALA A 152 11.89 17.19 28.66
CA ALA A 152 11.71 18.20 29.70
C ALA A 152 11.23 19.57 29.18
N ASN A 153 11.37 19.84 27.88
CA ASN A 153 10.94 21.08 27.22
C ASN A 153 9.51 20.97 26.65
N ASN A 154 8.80 19.88 26.92
CA ASN A 154 7.49 19.54 26.33
C ASN A 154 7.51 19.32 24.82
N THR A 155 8.68 19.01 24.24
CA THR A 155 8.79 18.59 22.84
C THR A 155 8.28 17.17 22.71
N THR A 156 7.34 16.93 21.79
CA THR A 156 6.81 15.59 21.50
C THR A 156 7.62 14.93 20.39
N TYR A 157 8.00 13.69 20.63
CA TYR A 157 8.72 12.80 19.72
C TYR A 157 7.82 11.60 19.42
N TYR A 158 7.74 11.23 18.15
CA TYR A 158 7.03 10.04 17.69
C TYR A 158 8.00 8.85 17.59
N VAL A 159 7.45 7.67 17.30
CA VAL A 159 8.25 6.45 17.12
C VAL A 159 9.28 6.55 15.99
N SER A 160 9.07 7.40 14.98
CA SER A 160 10.09 7.70 13.96
C SER A 160 11.30 8.45 14.49
N ASP A 161 11.17 9.16 15.61
CA ASP A 161 12.21 10.01 16.18
C ASP A 161 13.10 9.25 17.19
N ILE A 162 12.85 7.95 17.34
CA ILE A 162 13.56 7.06 18.27
C ILE A 162 14.25 5.96 17.45
N ASP A 163 15.59 6.00 17.41
CA ASP A 163 16.40 5.20 16.48
C ASP A 163 16.11 3.71 16.52
N PHE A 164 15.93 3.11 17.71
CA PHE A 164 15.68 1.68 17.79
C PHE A 164 14.29 1.29 17.27
N PHE A 165 13.27 2.16 17.34
CA PHE A 165 11.97 1.89 16.71
C PHE A 165 12.07 1.92 15.19
N VAL A 166 12.87 2.83 14.64
CA VAL A 166 13.20 2.84 13.20
C VAL A 166 13.93 1.55 12.82
N GLU A 167 14.94 1.14 13.58
CA GLU A 167 15.68 -0.12 13.34
C GLU A 167 14.75 -1.35 13.35
N ILE A 168 13.90 -1.47 14.39
CA ILE A 168 12.90 -2.55 14.50
C ILE A 168 11.97 -2.54 13.28
N PHE A 169 11.44 -1.39 12.91
CA PHE A 169 10.50 -1.25 11.80
C PHE A 169 11.10 -1.75 10.48
N MET A 170 12.33 -1.35 10.17
CA MET A 170 13.04 -1.77 8.96
C MET A 170 13.29 -3.27 8.95
N LYS A 171 13.80 -3.85 10.05
CA LYS A 171 14.09 -5.28 10.16
C LYS A 171 12.83 -6.14 10.08
N GLU A 172 11.74 -5.71 10.72
CA GLU A 172 10.48 -6.45 10.70
C GLU A 172 9.82 -6.43 9.32
N ILE A 173 9.90 -5.31 8.60
CA ILE A 173 9.44 -5.26 7.21
C ILE A 173 10.29 -6.19 6.35
N GLU A 174 11.62 -6.10 6.43
CA GLU A 174 12.50 -6.96 5.63
C GLU A 174 12.20 -8.46 5.87
N ARG A 175 11.98 -8.84 7.14
CA ARG A 175 11.61 -10.22 7.52
C ARG A 175 10.27 -10.66 6.95
N GLN A 176 9.32 -9.74 6.73
CA GLN A 176 8.05 -10.06 6.08
C GLN A 176 8.16 -10.08 4.55
N GLU A 177 9.08 -9.32 3.97
CA GLU A 177 9.28 -9.18 2.53
C GLU A 177 10.27 -10.21 1.96
N SER A 178 11.05 -10.84 2.82
CA SER A 178 12.07 -11.83 2.48
C SER A 178 12.00 -13.00 3.44
N LYS A 179 11.62 -14.18 2.93
CA LYS A 179 11.75 -15.44 3.68
C LYS A 179 13.12 -16.08 3.44
N TYR A 180 13.68 -15.88 2.26
CA TYR A 180 14.98 -16.39 1.84
C TYR A 180 15.79 -15.28 1.19
N LYS A 181 17.11 -15.32 1.37
CA LYS A 181 18.06 -14.39 0.76
C LYS A 181 19.21 -15.18 0.15
N ASP A 182 19.69 -14.74 -1.00
CA ASP A 182 20.86 -15.29 -1.66
C ASP A 182 21.56 -14.20 -2.51
N LYS A 183 22.74 -14.51 -3.02
CA LYS A 183 23.42 -13.72 -4.05
C LYS A 183 22.98 -14.17 -5.44
N GLY A 184 22.81 -13.22 -6.35
CA GLY A 184 22.51 -13.56 -7.75
C GLY A 184 22.18 -12.36 -8.63
N VAL A 185 21.60 -12.64 -9.79
CA VAL A 185 21.18 -11.61 -10.75
C VAL A 185 19.68 -11.38 -10.64
N CYS A 186 19.29 -10.12 -10.41
CA CYS A 186 17.88 -9.77 -10.32
C CYS A 186 17.20 -9.88 -11.70
N SER A 187 16.09 -10.61 -11.77
CA SER A 187 15.27 -10.80 -12.98
C SER A 187 14.61 -9.51 -13.51
N ILE A 188 14.45 -8.49 -12.66
CA ILE A 188 13.82 -7.21 -13.04
C ILE A 188 14.86 -6.21 -13.56
N CYS A 189 15.90 -5.91 -12.78
CA CYS A 189 16.89 -4.90 -13.16
C CYS A 189 18.12 -5.47 -13.88
N GLY A 190 18.32 -6.78 -13.88
CA GLY A 190 19.46 -7.46 -14.54
C GLY A 190 20.80 -7.28 -13.83
N LYS A 191 20.84 -6.66 -12.64
CA LYS A 191 22.08 -6.42 -11.88
C LYS A 191 22.39 -7.57 -10.94
N GLU A 192 23.66 -7.88 -10.78
CA GLU A 192 24.16 -8.76 -9.72
C GLU A 192 24.06 -8.05 -8.36
N ARG A 193 23.57 -8.78 -7.36
CA ARG A 193 23.21 -8.26 -6.04
C ARG A 193 23.42 -9.33 -4.97
N GLU A 194 23.75 -8.90 -3.76
CA GLU A 194 23.94 -9.77 -2.58
C GLU A 194 22.63 -10.07 -1.85
N ASP A 195 21.55 -9.38 -2.21
CA ASP A 195 20.26 -9.34 -1.52
C ASP A 195 19.10 -9.79 -2.42
N ILE A 196 19.26 -10.93 -3.10
CA ILE A 196 18.18 -11.54 -3.88
C ILE A 196 17.19 -12.20 -2.94
N TYR A 197 15.96 -11.71 -2.94
CA TYR A 197 14.87 -12.17 -2.09
C TYR A 197 14.09 -13.31 -2.73
N GLY A 198 13.62 -14.23 -1.88
CA GLY A 198 12.75 -15.33 -2.24
C GLY A 198 11.66 -15.58 -1.18
N GLY A 199 10.62 -16.29 -1.63
CA GLY A 199 9.56 -16.86 -0.79
C GLY A 199 8.36 -15.94 -0.56
N VAL A 200 8.54 -14.63 -0.70
CA VAL A 200 7.46 -13.64 -0.58
C VAL A 200 7.38 -12.81 -1.86
N PHE A 201 6.16 -12.52 -2.29
CA PHE A 201 5.90 -11.70 -3.47
C PHE A 201 4.67 -10.81 -3.24
N PRO A 202 4.62 -9.56 -3.76
CA PRO A 202 3.51 -8.65 -3.51
C PRO A 202 2.16 -9.14 -4.07
N PHE A 203 2.20 -9.92 -5.15
CA PHE A 203 1.01 -10.47 -5.80
C PHE A 203 0.74 -11.92 -5.35
N LYS A 204 -0.51 -12.23 -4.97
CA LYS A 204 -0.85 -13.56 -4.42
C LYS A 204 -0.97 -14.65 -5.49
N PHE A 205 -0.91 -14.30 -6.77
CA PHE A 205 -0.86 -15.28 -7.85
C PHE A 205 0.52 -15.97 -7.96
N PHE A 206 1.56 -15.43 -7.32
CA PHE A 206 2.83 -16.13 -7.16
C PHE A 206 2.71 -17.13 -6.01
N ILE A 207 2.74 -18.41 -6.34
CA ILE A 207 2.56 -19.50 -5.39
C ILE A 207 3.80 -20.39 -5.34
N THR A 208 4.21 -20.79 -4.13
CA THR A 208 5.42 -21.56 -3.87
C THR A 208 5.13 -22.98 -3.39
N ASP A 209 3.86 -23.38 -3.36
CA ASP A 209 3.37 -24.64 -2.79
C ASP A 209 3.03 -25.71 -3.87
N LYS A 210 3.21 -25.38 -5.16
CA LYS A 210 2.88 -26.28 -6.28
C LYS A 210 4.08 -26.57 -7.18
N VAL A 211 4.20 -27.83 -7.59
CA VAL A 211 5.31 -28.36 -8.42
C VAL A 211 5.53 -27.55 -9.70
N GLY A 212 4.44 -27.07 -10.32
CA GLY A 212 4.52 -26.29 -11.56
C GLY A 212 5.07 -24.87 -11.41
N PHE A 213 5.24 -24.36 -10.18
CA PHE A 213 5.69 -22.99 -9.91
C PHE A 213 7.02 -22.92 -9.16
N LEU A 214 7.48 -24.06 -8.62
CA LEU A 214 8.63 -24.09 -7.76
C LEU A 214 9.52 -25.29 -8.08
N ASN A 215 10.76 -25.01 -8.48
CA ASN A 215 11.76 -26.04 -8.67
C ASN A 215 11.87 -26.92 -7.41
N ARG A 216 11.72 -28.24 -7.60
CA ARG A 216 11.91 -29.28 -6.58
C ARG A 216 11.00 -29.20 -5.34
N LEU A 217 9.93 -28.41 -5.36
CA LEU A 217 9.06 -28.17 -4.19
C LEU A 217 9.82 -27.66 -2.93
N ASN A 218 11.04 -27.14 -3.10
CA ASN A 218 11.79 -26.52 -2.01
C ASN A 218 11.53 -25.01 -1.97
N ALA A 219 10.85 -24.54 -0.92
CA ALA A 219 10.56 -23.12 -0.74
C ALA A 219 11.82 -22.24 -0.72
N GLN A 220 12.97 -22.76 -0.28
CA GLN A 220 14.23 -22.03 -0.31
C GLN A 220 14.71 -21.74 -1.73
N SER A 221 14.46 -22.64 -2.69
CA SER A 221 14.77 -22.42 -4.11
C SER A 221 13.85 -21.40 -4.78
N SER A 222 12.94 -20.75 -4.04
CA SER A 222 12.16 -19.62 -4.58
C SER A 222 13.03 -18.44 -5.02
N VAL A 223 14.23 -18.27 -4.44
CA VAL A 223 15.22 -17.29 -4.90
C VAL A 223 15.65 -17.55 -6.34
N GLU A 224 15.65 -18.82 -6.79
CA GLU A 224 16.02 -19.22 -8.15
C GLU A 224 14.86 -19.06 -9.14
N ASN A 225 13.62 -19.26 -8.67
CA ASN A 225 12.43 -19.21 -9.54
C ASN A 225 12.05 -17.78 -9.93
N PHE A 226 12.18 -16.84 -9.00
CA PHE A 226 11.91 -15.43 -9.26
C PHE A 226 12.89 -14.53 -8.49
N PRO A 227 14.16 -14.44 -8.92
CA PRO A 227 15.18 -13.67 -8.23
C PRO A 227 14.89 -12.18 -8.33
N VAL A 228 14.62 -11.51 -7.20
CA VAL A 228 14.38 -10.07 -7.13
C VAL A 228 15.24 -9.46 -6.03
N CYS A 229 16.05 -8.44 -6.34
CA CYS A 229 16.82 -7.76 -5.29
C CYS A 229 15.93 -6.89 -4.38
N ALA A 230 16.40 -6.56 -3.18
CA ALA A 230 15.66 -5.74 -2.22
C ALA A 230 15.08 -4.46 -2.84
N ASP A 231 15.90 -3.70 -3.59
CA ASP A 231 15.47 -2.48 -4.27
C ASP A 231 14.26 -2.71 -5.20
N CYS A 232 14.31 -3.78 -6.01
CA CYS A 232 13.22 -4.06 -6.96
C CYS A 232 11.98 -4.58 -6.23
N MET A 233 12.15 -5.35 -5.14
CA MET A 233 11.04 -5.83 -4.32
C MET A 233 10.30 -4.66 -3.65
N HIS A 234 11.05 -3.71 -3.10
CA HIS A 234 10.53 -2.49 -2.50
C HIS A 234 9.68 -1.68 -3.50
N HIS A 235 10.26 -1.33 -4.66
CA HIS A 235 9.52 -0.60 -5.70
C HIS A 235 8.36 -1.41 -6.26
N LEU A 236 8.44 -2.73 -6.31
CA LEU A 236 7.33 -3.56 -6.77
C LEU A 236 6.14 -3.48 -5.80
N GLN A 237 6.38 -3.36 -4.50
CA GLN A 237 5.31 -3.14 -3.51
C GLN A 237 4.70 -1.75 -3.62
N LEU A 238 5.53 -0.71 -3.73
CA LEU A 238 5.03 0.65 -3.95
C LEU A 238 4.17 0.74 -5.22
N GLY A 239 4.62 0.13 -6.32
CA GLY A 239 3.87 0.05 -7.56
C GLY A 239 2.58 -0.76 -7.41
N LYS A 240 2.60 -1.85 -6.64
CA LYS A 240 1.40 -2.64 -6.32
C LYS A 240 0.37 -1.80 -5.57
N TRP A 241 0.81 -1.03 -4.58
CA TRP A 241 -0.05 -0.13 -3.81
C TRP A 241 -0.66 0.95 -4.70
N TYR A 242 0.16 1.61 -5.52
CA TYR A 242 -0.33 2.58 -6.50
C TYR A 242 -1.41 1.97 -7.41
N ILE A 243 -1.18 0.75 -7.91
CA ILE A 243 -2.17 0.04 -8.72
C ILE A 243 -3.43 -0.28 -7.93
N ASP A 244 -3.34 -0.78 -6.71
CA ASP A 244 -4.53 -1.07 -5.88
C ASP A 244 -5.35 0.19 -5.55
N GLU A 245 -4.69 1.33 -5.43
CA GLU A 245 -5.32 2.60 -5.10
C GLU A 245 -5.98 3.26 -6.31
N HIS A 246 -5.28 3.34 -7.44
CA HIS A 246 -5.67 4.17 -8.58
C HIS A 246 -6.08 3.38 -9.81
N LEU A 247 -5.53 2.16 -10.00
CA LEU A 247 -5.61 1.42 -11.26
C LEU A 247 -6.24 0.02 -11.15
N TYR A 248 -6.85 -0.30 -10.01
CA TYR A 248 -7.66 -1.50 -9.84
C TYR A 248 -9.11 -1.16 -10.13
N LYS A 249 -9.52 -1.41 -11.37
CA LYS A 249 -10.80 -0.99 -11.92
C LYS A 249 -11.75 -2.16 -12.08
N THR A 250 -13.02 -1.81 -12.23
CA THR A 250 -14.09 -2.75 -12.57
C THR A 250 -14.44 -2.51 -14.03
N PHE A 251 -14.47 -3.58 -14.82
CA PHE A 251 -14.94 -3.54 -16.19
C PHE A 251 -16.48 -3.65 -16.17
N VAL A 252 -17.04 -4.73 -16.72
CA VAL A 252 -18.48 -5.00 -16.70
C VAL A 252 -18.87 -5.85 -15.48
N LYS A 253 -19.94 -5.45 -14.77
CA LYS A 253 -20.44 -6.09 -13.54
C LYS A 253 -19.37 -6.15 -12.44
N ASP A 254 -18.91 -7.35 -12.09
CA ASP A 254 -17.91 -7.59 -11.03
C ASP A 254 -16.54 -8.03 -11.58
N LEU A 255 -16.34 -7.94 -12.90
CA LEU A 255 -15.08 -8.33 -13.52
C LEU A 255 -14.01 -7.26 -13.27
N LYS A 256 -13.06 -7.55 -12.39
CA LYS A 256 -12.01 -6.60 -11.99
C LYS A 256 -10.69 -6.84 -12.73
N TYR A 257 -9.95 -5.77 -12.95
CA TYR A 257 -8.64 -5.83 -13.57
C TYR A 257 -7.68 -4.80 -12.99
N TYR A 258 -6.38 -5.13 -13.04
CA TYR A 258 -5.33 -4.14 -12.91
C TYR A 258 -5.06 -3.52 -14.28
N LEU A 259 -5.15 -2.20 -14.37
CA LEU A 259 -4.66 -1.43 -15.51
C LEU A 259 -3.18 -1.11 -15.26
N ILE A 260 -2.28 -1.61 -16.09
CA ILE A 260 -0.83 -1.46 -15.89
C ILE A 260 -0.27 -0.73 -17.10
N PRO A 261 0.03 0.58 -16.98
CA PRO A 261 0.70 1.31 -18.05
C PRO A 261 2.10 0.76 -18.28
N GLU A 262 2.53 0.77 -19.54
CA GLU A 262 3.85 0.37 -19.97
C GLU A 262 4.42 1.41 -20.92
N THR A 263 5.63 1.87 -20.62
CA THR A 263 6.29 2.96 -21.34
C THR A 263 7.74 2.56 -21.64
N PHE A 264 8.32 3.17 -22.67
CA PHE A 264 9.72 2.94 -23.03
C PHE A 264 10.70 3.62 -22.07
N ASP A 265 10.29 4.73 -21.46
CA ASP A 265 11.09 5.50 -20.52
C ASP A 265 10.28 6.00 -19.32
N GLU A 266 11.01 6.50 -18.33
CA GLU A 266 10.46 6.98 -17.06
C GLU A 266 9.68 8.30 -17.22
N LYS A 267 10.06 9.16 -18.18
CA LYS A 267 9.39 10.44 -18.42
C LYS A 267 7.97 10.25 -18.96
N ASN A 268 7.79 9.30 -19.86
CA ASN A 268 6.47 8.92 -20.36
C ASN A 268 5.65 8.29 -19.23
N MET A 269 6.25 7.50 -18.33
CA MET A 269 5.54 6.95 -17.18
C MET A 269 5.09 8.06 -16.22
N GLU A 270 5.94 9.04 -15.91
CA GLU A 270 5.59 10.23 -15.10
C GLU A 270 4.43 11.01 -15.75
N THR A 271 4.42 11.12 -17.08
CA THR A 271 3.32 11.75 -17.82
C THR A 271 2.02 10.95 -17.68
N VAL A 272 2.07 9.62 -17.75
CA VAL A 272 0.88 8.78 -17.56
C VAL A 272 0.36 8.88 -16.13
N VAL A 273 1.25 8.87 -15.13
CA VAL A 273 0.89 9.05 -13.71
C VAL A 273 0.21 10.41 -13.49
N SER A 274 0.76 11.50 -14.00
CA SER A 274 0.16 12.83 -13.83
C SER A 274 -1.24 12.93 -14.44
N ILE A 275 -1.48 12.29 -15.60
CA ILE A 275 -2.81 12.22 -16.21
C ILE A 275 -3.82 11.52 -15.30
N ILE A 276 -3.41 10.40 -14.68
CA ILE A 276 -4.26 9.64 -13.75
C ILE A 276 -4.61 10.50 -12.53
N GLU A 277 -3.61 11.13 -11.91
CA GLU A 277 -3.79 11.93 -10.68
C GLU A 277 -4.59 13.21 -10.91
N ASP A 278 -4.36 13.91 -12.03
CA ASP A 278 -5.11 15.11 -12.42
C ASP A 278 -6.59 14.79 -12.61
N THR A 279 -6.88 13.62 -13.18
CA THR A 279 -8.24 13.13 -13.38
C THR A 279 -8.93 12.88 -12.05
N GLU A 280 -8.28 12.14 -11.14
CA GLU A 280 -8.85 11.87 -9.82
C GLU A 280 -9.07 13.14 -9.00
N SER A 281 -8.17 14.12 -9.13
CA SER A 281 -8.26 15.41 -8.43
C SER A 281 -9.44 16.25 -8.92
N LYS A 282 -9.66 16.33 -10.25
CA LYS A 282 -10.82 17.04 -10.82
C LYS A 282 -12.14 16.43 -10.40
N ASN A 283 -12.22 15.10 -10.32
CA ASN A 283 -13.42 14.39 -9.89
C ASN A 283 -13.75 14.65 -8.40
N LYS A 284 -12.74 14.86 -7.54
CA LYS A 284 -12.96 15.20 -6.12
C LYS A 284 -13.49 16.63 -5.94
N LEU A 285 -13.03 17.58 -6.73
CA LEU A 285 -13.41 19.00 -6.61
C LEU A 285 -14.84 19.31 -7.06
N SER A 286 -15.45 18.47 -7.90
CA SER A 286 -16.80 18.70 -8.45
C SER A 286 -17.95 18.33 -7.49
N GLY A 287 -17.67 17.75 -6.31
CA GLY A 287 -18.68 17.49 -5.28
C GLY A 287 -19.77 16.46 -5.66
N GLN A 288 -19.57 15.66 -6.72
CA GLN A 288 -20.54 14.68 -7.24
C GLN A 288 -20.61 13.38 -6.42
N GLU A 289 -20.50 13.44 -5.09
CA GLU A 289 -20.44 12.25 -4.24
C GLU A 289 -21.77 11.48 -4.09
N LEU A 290 -22.90 11.96 -4.62
CA LEU A 290 -24.23 11.42 -4.27
C LEU A 290 -25.19 10.99 -5.40
N LYS A 291 -24.79 10.94 -6.68
CA LYS A 291 -25.64 10.30 -7.71
C LYS A 291 -24.83 9.36 -8.61
N ASP A 292 -25.38 8.17 -8.79
CA ASP A 292 -25.11 7.12 -9.77
C ASP A 292 -23.67 6.62 -9.99
N PHE A 293 -23.42 5.39 -9.54
CA PHE A 293 -22.20 4.59 -9.77
C PHE A 293 -21.85 4.40 -11.27
N ALA A 294 -22.78 4.70 -12.18
CA ALA A 294 -22.63 4.54 -13.62
C ALA A 294 -22.04 5.78 -14.33
N ASP A 295 -22.15 6.98 -13.73
CA ASP A 295 -21.68 8.25 -14.33
C ASP A 295 -20.37 8.78 -13.69
N ARG A 296 -19.82 8.09 -12.69
CA ARG A 296 -18.73 8.58 -11.82
C ARG A 296 -17.30 8.47 -12.34
N GLU A 297 -17.10 7.84 -13.48
CA GLU A 297 -15.80 7.83 -14.14
C GLU A 297 -16.03 8.28 -15.59
N GLN A 298 -15.44 9.41 -15.99
CA GLN A 298 -14.71 9.36 -17.26
C GLN A 298 -13.76 8.18 -17.08
N ASP A 299 -14.16 7.01 -17.57
CA ASP A 299 -13.37 5.78 -17.53
C ASP A 299 -11.94 6.19 -17.88
N LEU A 300 -10.93 5.82 -17.09
CA LEU A 300 -9.54 6.16 -17.42
C LEU A 300 -9.23 5.79 -18.88
N LEU A 301 -9.89 4.75 -19.40
CA LEU A 301 -9.85 4.36 -20.80
C LEU A 301 -10.42 5.41 -21.76
N SER A 302 -11.50 6.11 -21.39
CA SER A 302 -12.05 7.24 -22.16
C SER A 302 -11.07 8.40 -22.22
N ILE A 303 -10.34 8.69 -21.15
CA ILE A 303 -9.29 9.72 -21.13
C ILE A 303 -8.14 9.29 -22.02
N PHE A 304 -7.66 8.06 -21.89
CA PHE A 304 -6.62 7.53 -22.76
C PHE A 304 -7.08 7.37 -24.22
N SER A 305 -8.38 7.44 -24.51
CA SER A 305 -8.91 7.45 -25.87
C SER A 305 -8.87 8.84 -26.55
N ASP A 306 -8.57 9.90 -25.77
CA ASP A 306 -8.48 11.29 -26.25
C ASP A 306 -7.49 11.39 -27.42
N PRO A 307 -7.88 12.02 -28.55
CA PRO A 307 -7.01 12.19 -29.72
C PRO A 307 -5.62 12.75 -29.45
N LYS A 308 -5.42 13.50 -28.36
CA LYS A 308 -4.11 14.04 -27.98
C LYS A 308 -3.08 12.97 -27.60
N TYR A 309 -3.52 11.75 -27.26
CA TYR A 309 -2.64 10.62 -26.91
C TYR A 309 -2.40 9.64 -28.06
N LYS A 310 -2.81 9.97 -29.29
CA LYS A 310 -2.64 9.12 -30.49
C LYS A 310 -1.18 8.91 -30.94
N ASP A 311 -0.23 9.53 -30.26
CA ASP A 311 1.19 9.32 -30.50
C ASP A 311 1.67 7.94 -29.99
N ASP A 312 0.81 7.21 -29.29
CA ASP A 312 1.06 5.85 -28.77
C ASP A 312 2.37 5.79 -27.96
N SER A 313 2.64 6.87 -27.21
CA SER A 313 3.81 7.04 -26.33
C SER A 313 3.85 6.06 -25.14
N PHE A 314 2.74 5.36 -24.89
CA PHE A 314 2.58 4.31 -23.90
C PHE A 314 1.59 3.25 -24.39
N SER A 315 1.62 2.08 -23.75
CA SER A 315 0.61 1.04 -23.88
C SER A 315 -0.02 0.72 -22.53
N LEU A 316 -1.18 0.08 -22.56
CA LEU A 316 -1.94 -0.32 -21.39
C LEU A 316 -2.10 -1.85 -21.39
N ASN A 317 -1.74 -2.46 -20.27
CA ASN A 317 -1.96 -3.88 -20.06
C ASN A 317 -3.11 -4.10 -19.07
N PHE A 318 -4.00 -5.03 -19.38
CA PHE A 318 -5.14 -5.40 -18.56
C PHE A 318 -4.91 -6.77 -17.96
N LEU A 319 -4.73 -6.83 -16.64
CA LEU A 319 -4.61 -8.07 -15.90
C LEU A 319 -5.91 -8.34 -15.13
N PHE A 320 -6.79 -9.13 -15.73
CA PHE A 320 -8.08 -9.51 -15.14
C PHE A 320 -7.86 -10.51 -14.01
N THR A 321 -8.43 -10.22 -12.84
CA THR A 321 -8.22 -11.04 -11.64
C THR A 321 -9.50 -11.31 -10.87
N VAL A 322 -9.54 -12.47 -10.20
CA VAL A 322 -10.55 -12.78 -9.18
C VAL A 322 -9.84 -13.06 -7.87
N LYS A 323 -10.25 -12.34 -6.82
CA LYS A 323 -9.78 -12.51 -5.46
C LYS A 323 -10.80 -13.39 -4.72
N SER A 324 -10.36 -14.52 -4.17
CA SER A 324 -11.20 -15.40 -3.33
C SER A 324 -10.39 -15.85 -2.11
N ASN A 325 -10.87 -15.51 -0.92
CA ASN A 325 -10.21 -15.75 0.37
C ASN A 325 -8.73 -15.30 0.37
N SER A 326 -7.82 -16.25 0.23
CA SER A 326 -6.37 -16.08 0.26
C SER A 326 -5.70 -16.18 -1.12
N ALA A 327 -6.46 -16.43 -2.17
CA ALA A 327 -5.95 -16.63 -3.53
C ALA A 327 -6.34 -15.48 -4.46
N GLU A 328 -5.41 -15.14 -5.35
CA GLU A 328 -5.63 -14.24 -6.47
C GLU A 328 -5.38 -15.03 -7.74
N LYS A 329 -6.41 -15.16 -8.58
CA LYS A 329 -6.33 -15.90 -9.85
C LYS A 329 -6.33 -14.92 -11.00
N ILE A 330 -5.40 -15.11 -11.93
CA ILE A 330 -5.41 -14.41 -13.21
C ILE A 330 -6.44 -15.10 -14.11
N LEU A 331 -7.40 -14.33 -14.61
CA LEU A 331 -8.39 -14.80 -15.59
C LEU A 331 -7.90 -14.59 -17.02
N ALA A 332 -7.35 -13.41 -17.30
CA ALA A 332 -6.85 -13.04 -18.61
C ALA A 332 -5.78 -11.95 -18.46
N TYR A 333 -4.86 -11.93 -19.41
CA TYR A 333 -3.87 -10.87 -19.56
C TYR A 333 -3.91 -10.37 -21.00
N ILE A 334 -4.41 -9.14 -21.19
CA ILE A 334 -4.43 -8.48 -22.49
C ILE A 334 -3.32 -7.44 -22.48
N HIS A 335 -2.35 -7.60 -23.37
CA HIS A 335 -1.14 -6.78 -23.38
C HIS A 335 -1.15 -5.76 -24.54
N ASP A 336 -0.34 -4.72 -24.38
CA ASP A 336 0.02 -3.75 -25.43
C ASP A 336 -1.16 -3.03 -26.11
N ILE A 337 -2.16 -2.63 -25.33
CA ILE A 337 -3.26 -1.81 -25.85
C ILE A 337 -2.82 -0.34 -25.89
N VAL A 338 -2.55 0.16 -27.08
CA VAL A 338 -2.16 1.56 -27.30
C VAL A 338 -3.37 2.52 -27.30
N PRO A 339 -3.19 3.79 -26.92
CA PRO A 339 -4.23 4.83 -26.95
C PRO A 339 -5.01 4.94 -28.27
N SER A 340 -4.34 4.84 -29.42
CA SER A 340 -4.99 4.90 -30.73
C SER A 340 -6.02 3.78 -30.93
N ARG A 341 -5.77 2.59 -30.36
CA ARG A 341 -6.70 1.47 -30.35
C ARG A 341 -7.95 1.80 -29.51
N LEU A 342 -7.76 2.41 -28.34
CA LEU A 342 -8.88 2.86 -27.51
C LEU A 342 -9.69 3.93 -28.25
N SER A 343 -9.03 4.95 -28.81
CA SER A 343 -9.67 6.01 -29.60
C SER A 343 -10.53 5.43 -30.73
N TYR A 344 -10.02 4.42 -31.44
CA TYR A 344 -10.80 3.71 -32.46
C TYR A 344 -12.04 3.02 -31.88
N ILE A 345 -11.89 2.25 -30.79
CA ILE A 345 -13.01 1.54 -30.15
C ILE A 345 -14.10 2.51 -29.68
N TYR A 346 -13.72 3.57 -28.96
CA TYR A 346 -14.66 4.59 -28.48
C TYR A 346 -15.36 5.29 -29.64
N SER A 347 -14.64 5.64 -30.71
CA SER A 347 -15.28 6.22 -31.89
C SER A 347 -16.33 5.30 -32.54
N LYS A 348 -16.11 3.98 -32.54
CA LYS A 348 -17.09 3.01 -33.05
C LYS A 348 -18.27 2.84 -32.10
N MET A 349 -18.03 2.91 -30.79
CA MET A 349 -19.07 2.91 -29.78
C MET A 349 -19.99 4.13 -29.93
N ASP A 350 -19.41 5.33 -30.04
CA ASP A 350 -20.14 6.58 -30.22
C ASP A 350 -21.00 6.57 -31.50
N ASN A 351 -20.41 6.11 -32.61
CA ASN A 351 -21.13 5.95 -33.88
C ASN A 351 -22.32 4.97 -33.73
N THR A 352 -22.14 3.90 -32.97
CA THR A 352 -23.19 2.90 -32.74
C THR A 352 -24.31 3.48 -31.88
N ASN A 353 -23.97 4.19 -30.80
CA ASN A 353 -24.92 4.90 -29.94
C ASN A 353 -25.72 5.95 -30.71
N ALA A 354 -25.07 6.71 -31.60
CA ALA A 354 -25.74 7.67 -32.46
C ALA A 354 -26.71 7.01 -33.45
N THR A 355 -26.37 5.83 -33.95
CA THR A 355 -27.18 5.07 -34.91
C THR A 355 -28.37 4.38 -34.26
N PHE A 356 -28.16 3.75 -33.11
CA PHE A 356 -29.16 2.92 -32.43
C PHE A 356 -29.65 3.59 -31.15
N GLN A 357 -30.38 4.69 -31.26
CA GLN A 357 -30.94 5.36 -30.06
C GLN A 357 -31.96 4.49 -29.31
N PHE A 358 -32.61 3.56 -30.03
CA PHE A 358 -33.54 2.59 -29.48
C PHE A 358 -33.27 1.18 -30.04
N LEU A 359 -33.27 0.18 -29.16
CA LEU A 359 -33.26 -1.25 -29.52
C LEU A 359 -34.47 -1.94 -28.89
N ASN A 360 -35.27 -2.64 -29.70
CA ASN A 360 -36.49 -3.33 -29.26
C ASN A 360 -37.47 -2.44 -28.45
N GLY A 361 -37.61 -1.18 -28.87
CA GLY A 361 -38.49 -0.20 -28.21
C GLY A 361 -37.97 0.34 -26.87
N LYS A 362 -36.73 0.05 -26.50
CA LYS A 362 -36.07 0.60 -25.30
C LYS A 362 -34.92 1.51 -25.70
N PRO A 363 -34.67 2.61 -24.95
CA PRO A 363 -33.46 3.40 -25.12
C PRO A 363 -32.22 2.50 -25.06
N PHE A 364 -31.30 2.70 -25.99
CA PHE A 364 -30.05 1.97 -26.04
C PHE A 364 -28.87 2.92 -25.87
N ASN A 365 -27.92 2.48 -25.06
CA ASN A 365 -26.60 3.09 -24.93
C ASN A 365 -25.61 1.98 -24.58
N PHE A 366 -24.52 1.86 -25.33
CA PHE A 366 -23.44 0.89 -25.06
C PHE A 366 -22.81 1.03 -23.66
N SER A 367 -22.93 2.21 -23.05
CA SER A 367 -22.38 2.54 -21.73
C SER A 367 -23.27 2.13 -20.55
N THR A 368 -24.50 1.66 -20.81
CA THR A 368 -25.48 1.19 -19.82
C THR A 368 -25.88 -0.25 -20.09
#